data_AF-A0A7C9NP72-F1
#
_entry.id   AF-A0A7C9NP72-F1
#
_cell.length_a   1.000
_cell.length_b   1.000
_cell.length_c   1.000
_cell.angle_alpha   90.00
_cell.angle_beta   90.00
_cell.angle_gamma   90.00
#
_symmetry.space_group_name_H-M   'P 1'
#
loop_
_entity.id
_entity.type
_entity.pdbx_description
1 polymer ?
#
loop_
_entity_poly.entity_id
_entity_poly.type
_entity_poly.pdbx_seq_one_letter_code
_entity_poly.pdbx_strand_id
1 'polypeptide(L)'
;MQTKHAKLITGLVVVLLAVLALGATAITTINAQRRHEEHESRLRRLSERAAKVLPKEAFKPGAYTLSESHYVDGYRVFAVVNVDKHGQLVNVAFNQLDQFGLNNPATATDITRWNTALLKEPNVAKLSLKHGNKQCFQLYKNYMGRLIHAAHTGEQHQFKINNHANTAGSGGTS
;
A
#
# COMPACT_ATOMS: atom_id res chain seq x y z
N MET A 1 40.87 28.62 -20.55
CA MET A 1 40.54 27.57 -19.57
C MET A 1 39.03 27.32 -19.67
N GLN A 2 38.64 26.12 -20.15
CA GLN A 2 37.31 25.45 -20.11
C GLN A 2 36.05 26.24 -20.54
N THR A 3 35.56 25.94 -21.74
CA THR A 3 34.15 26.13 -22.18
C THR A 3 33.28 24.99 -21.65
N LYS A 4 32.12 25.26 -21.03
CA LYS A 4 31.00 24.29 -20.96
C LYS A 4 29.64 24.97 -20.96
N HIS A 5 28.88 24.70 -22.03
CA HIS A 5 27.47 24.98 -22.22
C HIS A 5 26.61 24.22 -21.20
N ALA A 6 25.68 24.90 -20.53
CA ALA A 6 24.57 24.26 -19.82
C ALA A 6 23.36 24.22 -20.76
N LYS A 7 22.97 23.02 -21.19
CA LYS A 7 21.81 22.78 -22.04
C LYS A 7 20.53 22.87 -21.21
N LEU A 8 19.60 23.73 -21.66
CA LEU A 8 18.18 23.74 -21.33
C LEU A 8 17.53 22.41 -21.75
N ILE A 9 16.73 21.80 -20.87
CA ILE A 9 15.74 20.78 -21.27
C ILE A 9 14.38 21.23 -20.74
N THR A 10 13.72 21.99 -21.61
CA THR A 10 12.26 22.13 -21.73
C THR A 10 11.65 20.74 -21.91
N GLY A 11 10.60 20.42 -21.14
CA GLY A 11 9.92 19.12 -21.24
C GLY A 11 8.45 19.21 -20.84
N LEU A 12 7.68 20.01 -21.57
CA LEU A 12 6.22 19.93 -21.64
C LEU A 12 5.84 18.54 -22.17
N VAL A 13 5.15 17.71 -21.39
CA VAL A 13 4.46 16.54 -21.92
C VAL A 13 2.96 16.75 -21.80
N VAL A 14 2.38 17.12 -22.94
CA VAL A 14 0.96 17.12 -23.23
C VAL A 14 0.47 15.67 -23.17
N VAL A 15 -0.43 15.36 -22.22
CA VAL A 15 -1.15 14.08 -22.20
C VAL A 15 -2.26 14.16 -23.24
N LEU A 16 -1.98 13.69 -24.45
CA LEU A 16 -2.99 13.45 -25.48
C LEU A 16 -3.66 12.10 -25.20
N LEU A 17 -4.82 12.17 -24.55
CA LEU A 17 -5.84 11.13 -24.52
C LEU A 17 -6.42 10.96 -25.93
N ALA A 18 -6.17 9.82 -26.57
CA ALA A 18 -6.88 9.42 -27.78
C ALA A 18 -7.23 7.93 -27.76
N VAL A 19 -8.47 7.69 -27.31
CA VAL A 19 -9.51 6.80 -27.87
C VAL A 19 -9.10 5.36 -28.26
N LEU A 20 -9.62 4.41 -27.48
CA LEU A 20 -9.84 3.03 -27.92
C LEU A 20 -10.77 3.02 -29.14
N ALA A 21 -10.24 2.64 -30.29
CA ALA A 21 -11.04 2.13 -31.40
C ALA A 21 -10.86 0.61 -31.46
N LEU A 22 -11.87 -0.14 -31.02
CA LEU A 22 -12.05 -1.53 -31.42
C LEU A 22 -12.39 -1.52 -32.92
N GLY A 23 -11.43 -1.90 -33.75
CA GLY A 23 -11.62 -2.12 -35.18
C GLY A 23 -11.14 -3.50 -35.54
N ALA A 24 -12.06 -4.45 -35.68
CA ALA A 24 -11.80 -5.75 -36.27
C ALA A 24 -11.50 -5.59 -37.76
N THR A 25 -10.40 -6.17 -38.24
CA THR A 25 -10.24 -6.56 -39.63
C THR A 25 -9.77 -8.01 -39.67
N ALA A 26 -10.63 -8.86 -40.18
CA ALA A 26 -10.38 -10.24 -40.53
C ALA A 26 -9.55 -10.35 -41.84
N ILE A 27 -9.14 -11.59 -42.16
CA ILE A 27 -8.59 -12.11 -43.43
C ILE A 27 -7.09 -11.75 -43.63
N THR A 28 -6.11 -12.66 -43.74
CA THR A 28 -5.97 -13.89 -44.54
C THR A 28 -4.96 -14.89 -43.95
N THR A 29 -5.24 -16.17 -44.19
CA THR A 29 -4.44 -17.38 -43.96
C THR A 29 -3.08 -17.38 -44.68
N ILE A 30 -2.15 -18.21 -44.15
CA ILE A 30 -0.95 -18.84 -44.77
C ILE A 30 0.42 -18.19 -44.44
N ASN A 31 0.95 -18.50 -43.25
CA ASN A 31 2.29 -19.06 -43.01
C ASN A 31 2.61 -19.08 -41.50
N ALA A 32 2.01 -20.03 -40.78
CA ALA A 32 1.96 -20.05 -39.32
C ALA A 32 3.14 -20.73 -38.59
N GLN A 33 4.20 -21.20 -39.26
CA GLN A 33 5.13 -22.15 -38.61
C GLN A 33 6.62 -21.75 -38.51
N ARG A 34 7.01 -20.49 -38.72
CA ARG A 34 8.43 -20.07 -38.49
C ARG A 34 8.64 -18.62 -38.03
N ARG A 35 7.64 -18.01 -37.37
CA ARG A 35 7.77 -16.68 -36.75
C ARG A 35 7.20 -16.60 -35.32
N HIS A 36 6.91 -17.76 -34.70
CA HIS A 36 6.27 -17.78 -33.39
C HIS A 36 7.26 -17.49 -32.23
N GLU A 37 8.53 -17.88 -32.34
CA GLU A 37 9.51 -17.68 -31.26
C GLU A 37 10.07 -16.25 -31.18
N GLU A 38 10.24 -15.58 -32.32
CA GLU A 38 10.77 -14.22 -32.36
C GLU A 38 9.74 -13.17 -31.92
N HIS A 39 8.46 -13.43 -32.21
CA HIS A 39 7.36 -12.55 -31.83
C HIS A 39 7.02 -12.72 -30.34
N GLU A 40 6.99 -13.95 -29.82
CA GLU A 40 6.82 -14.23 -28.39
C GLU A 40 7.97 -13.67 -27.55
N SER A 41 9.23 -13.82 -27.99
CA SER A 41 10.39 -13.29 -27.25
C SER A 41 10.44 -11.76 -27.25
N ARG A 42 10.04 -11.10 -28.34
CA ARG A 42 9.88 -9.64 -28.39
C ARG A 42 8.70 -9.18 -27.54
N LEU A 43 7.56 -9.86 -27.59
CA LEU A 43 6.40 -9.56 -26.75
C LEU A 43 6.71 -9.77 -25.27
N ARG A 44 7.49 -10.79 -24.90
CA ARG A 44 7.92 -11.05 -23.52
C ARG A 44 8.93 -10.01 -23.03
N ARG A 45 9.86 -9.56 -23.88
CA ARG A 45 10.78 -8.46 -23.56
C ARG A 45 10.09 -7.09 -23.52
N LEU A 46 9.11 -6.86 -24.38
CA LEU A 46 8.28 -5.67 -24.37
C LEU A 46 7.31 -5.69 -23.20
N SER A 47 6.79 -6.84 -22.81
CA SER A 47 5.99 -7.07 -21.61
C SER A 47 6.84 -6.91 -20.34
N GLU A 48 8.07 -7.41 -20.30
CA GLU A 48 9.01 -7.14 -19.20
C GLU A 48 9.39 -5.67 -19.13
N ARG A 49 9.65 -5.01 -20.27
CA ARG A 49 9.92 -3.56 -20.30
C ARG A 49 8.68 -2.74 -19.98
N ALA A 50 7.49 -3.16 -20.41
CA ALA A 50 6.22 -2.50 -20.11
C ALA A 50 5.82 -2.73 -18.65
N ALA A 51 6.03 -3.91 -18.07
CA ALA A 51 5.89 -4.18 -16.63
C ALA A 51 6.95 -3.44 -15.79
N LYS A 52 8.10 -3.09 -16.40
CA LYS A 52 9.14 -2.25 -15.81
C LYS A 52 8.88 -0.75 -15.95
N VAL A 53 7.95 -0.34 -16.82
CA VAL A 53 7.65 1.08 -17.15
C VAL A 53 6.21 1.47 -16.80
N LEU A 54 5.28 0.53 -16.67
CA LEU A 54 3.93 0.70 -16.18
C LEU A 54 3.92 0.38 -14.69
N PRO A 55 3.66 1.35 -13.81
CA PRO A 55 3.48 1.04 -12.40
C PRO A 55 2.29 0.09 -12.28
N LYS A 56 2.52 -1.09 -11.70
CA LYS A 56 1.51 -1.93 -11.07
C LYS A 56 0.84 -1.09 -9.98
N GLU A 57 -0.08 -0.19 -10.35
CA GLU A 57 -0.71 0.86 -9.51
C GLU A 57 0.12 1.16 -8.25
N ALA A 58 1.35 1.62 -8.48
CA ALA A 58 2.37 1.65 -7.45
C ALA A 58 1.92 2.66 -6.39
N PHE A 59 2.01 2.26 -5.11
CA PHE A 59 1.62 3.12 -3.99
C PHE A 59 2.37 4.46 -4.07
N LYS A 60 1.73 5.53 -3.60
CA LYS A 60 2.37 6.84 -3.55
C LYS A 60 3.45 6.83 -2.46
N PRO A 61 4.72 7.17 -2.79
CA PRO A 61 5.81 7.20 -1.82
C PRO A 61 5.47 8.09 -0.62
N GLY A 62 5.84 7.66 0.58
CA GLY A 62 5.58 8.43 1.79
C GLY A 62 5.44 7.58 3.04
N ALA A 63 5.35 8.28 4.17
CA ALA A 63 4.99 7.70 5.46
C ALA A 63 3.52 8.00 5.75
N TYR A 64 2.73 6.94 5.97
CA TYR A 64 1.32 7.01 6.30
C TYR A 64 1.16 6.50 7.73
N THR A 65 0.60 7.32 8.61
CA THR A 65 0.57 7.05 10.05
C THR A 65 -0.85 7.16 10.60
N LEU A 66 -1.17 6.32 11.57
CA LEU A 66 -2.41 6.38 12.33
C LEU A 66 -2.09 6.27 13.81
N SER A 67 -2.68 7.15 14.61
CA SER A 67 -2.50 7.18 16.06
C SER A 67 -3.84 7.35 16.77
N GLU A 68 -4.05 6.58 17.84
CA GLU A 68 -5.13 6.79 18.78
C GLU A 68 -4.78 7.85 19.81
N SER A 69 -5.79 8.62 20.22
CA SER A 69 -5.61 9.73 21.17
C SER A 69 -5.65 9.27 22.63
N HIS A 70 -6.38 8.20 22.91
CA HIS A 70 -6.66 7.72 24.26
C HIS A 70 -6.19 6.27 24.45
N TYR A 71 -5.89 5.92 25.70
CA TYR A 71 -5.66 4.53 26.10
C TYR A 71 -7.01 3.86 26.36
N VAL A 72 -7.22 2.69 25.77
CA VAL A 72 -8.37 1.81 25.99
C VAL A 72 -7.82 0.48 26.50
N ASP A 73 -8.30 0.04 27.66
CA ASP A 73 -7.83 -1.16 28.36
C ASP A 73 -6.30 -1.18 28.57
N GLY A 74 -5.73 0.00 28.83
CA GLY A 74 -4.29 0.19 29.09
C GLY A 74 -3.43 0.35 27.84
N TYR A 75 -4.00 0.28 26.63
CA TYR A 75 -3.24 0.37 25.38
C TYR A 75 -3.81 1.40 24.41
N ARG A 76 -2.97 1.94 23.54
CA ARG A 76 -3.37 2.75 22.38
C ARG A 76 -2.67 2.26 21.12
N VAL A 77 -3.30 2.46 19.97
CA VAL A 77 -2.72 2.06 18.70
C VAL A 77 -1.84 3.15 18.10
N PHE A 78 -0.66 2.73 17.63
CA PHE A 78 0.16 3.47 16.69
C PHE A 78 0.51 2.58 15.50
N ALA A 79 0.16 3.00 14.29
CA ALA A 79 0.38 2.25 13.06
C ALA A 79 1.07 3.11 11.99
N VAL A 80 1.93 2.48 11.19
CA VAL A 80 2.73 3.10 10.15
C VAL A 80 2.81 2.19 8.93
N VAL A 81 2.64 2.77 7.74
CA VAL A 81 3.00 2.19 6.44
C VAL A 81 3.97 3.13 5.76
N ASN A 82 5.17 2.65 5.42
CA ASN A 82 6.12 3.40 4.59
C ASN A 82 6.20 2.81 3.20
N VAL A 83 6.12 3.69 2.22
CA VAL A 83 6.21 3.36 0.79
C VAL A 83 7.44 4.04 0.21
N ASP A 84 8.27 3.27 -0.49
CA ASP A 84 9.47 3.81 -1.15
C ASP A 84 9.15 4.55 -2.45
N LYS A 85 10.19 5.13 -3.08
CA LYS A 85 10.08 5.84 -4.36
C LYS A 85 9.64 4.95 -5.54
N HIS A 86 9.70 3.64 -5.38
CA HIS A 86 9.27 2.65 -6.38
C HIS A 86 7.81 2.22 -6.16
N GLY A 87 7.15 2.77 -5.15
CA GLY A 87 5.78 2.45 -4.76
C GLY A 87 5.63 1.07 -4.12
N GLN A 88 6.68 0.58 -3.47
CA GLN A 88 6.69 -0.66 -2.71
C GLN A 88 6.55 -0.36 -1.22
N LEU A 89 5.79 -1.18 -0.49
CA LEU A 89 5.77 -1.12 0.97
C LEU A 89 7.11 -1.63 1.49
N VAL A 90 7.81 -0.79 2.24
CA VAL A 90 9.10 -1.11 2.85
C VAL A 90 9.02 -1.21 4.37
N ASN A 91 7.95 -0.68 4.96
CA ASN A 91 7.68 -0.85 6.39
C ASN A 91 6.17 -0.96 6.63
N VAL A 92 5.80 -1.90 7.49
CA VAL A 92 4.45 -2.06 8.00
C VAL A 92 4.58 -2.31 9.49
N ALA A 93 4.04 -1.40 10.30
CA ALA A 93 4.02 -1.52 11.74
C ALA A 93 2.63 -1.21 12.26
N PHE A 94 2.16 -2.04 13.18
CA PHE A 94 0.97 -1.82 13.97
C PHE A 94 1.35 -2.17 15.40
N ASN A 95 1.19 -1.24 16.33
CA ASN A 95 1.59 -1.42 17.72
C ASN A 95 0.42 -1.08 18.63
N GLN A 96 0.18 -1.92 19.64
CA GLN A 96 -0.73 -1.63 20.74
C GLN A 96 0.12 -1.30 21.96
N LEU A 97 0.40 -0.01 22.15
CA LEU A 97 1.38 0.49 23.10
C LEU A 97 0.71 0.84 24.43
N ASP A 98 1.31 0.45 25.54
CA ASP A 98 0.93 0.91 26.87
C ASP A 98 1.49 2.32 27.17
N GLN A 99 1.29 2.79 28.40
CA GLN A 99 1.80 4.10 28.85
C GLN A 99 3.35 4.19 28.86
N PHE A 100 4.03 3.05 28.89
CA PHE A 100 5.50 2.96 28.86
C PHE A 100 6.03 2.74 27.44
N GLY A 101 5.16 2.62 26.43
CA GLY A 101 5.55 2.37 25.04
C GLY A 101 5.84 0.90 24.75
N LEU A 102 5.39 -0.03 25.60
CA LEU A 102 5.53 -1.47 25.38
C LEU A 102 4.31 -2.04 24.65
N ASN A 103 4.55 -2.97 23.74
CA ASN A 103 3.48 -3.65 23.01
C ASN A 103 2.70 -4.61 23.92
N ASN A 104 1.38 -4.71 23.69
CA ASN A 104 0.54 -5.70 24.33
C ASN A 104 1.04 -7.13 24.01
N PRO A 105 1.52 -7.89 25.00
CA PRO A 105 2.08 -9.22 24.77
C PRO A 105 1.03 -10.22 24.28
N ALA A 106 -0.25 -10.01 24.61
CA ALA A 106 -1.34 -10.92 24.22
C ALA A 106 -1.65 -10.88 22.71
N THR A 107 -1.27 -9.82 22.00
CA THR A 107 -1.58 -9.64 20.57
C THR A 107 -0.34 -9.50 19.69
N ALA A 108 0.84 -9.24 20.28
CA ALA A 108 2.09 -8.97 19.58
C ALA A 108 2.44 -10.04 18.52
N THR A 109 2.26 -11.33 18.84
CA THR A 109 2.59 -12.44 17.92
C THR A 109 1.70 -12.44 16.67
N ASP A 110 0.38 -12.26 16.83
CA ASP A 110 -0.54 -12.24 15.70
C ASP A 110 -0.38 -10.97 14.87
N ILE A 111 -0.19 -9.82 15.52
CA ILE A 111 0.13 -8.55 14.84
C ILE A 111 1.41 -8.66 14.00
N THR A 112 2.47 -9.26 14.55
CA THR A 112 3.74 -9.47 13.81
C THR A 112 3.52 -10.33 12.57
N ARG A 113 2.69 -11.38 12.69
CA ARG A 113 2.32 -12.24 11.55
C ARG A 113 1.56 -11.45 10.49
N TRP A 114 0.60 -10.62 10.87
CA TRP A 114 -0.18 -9.80 9.94
C TRP A 114 0.68 -8.71 9.27
N ASN A 115 1.57 -8.04 10.01
CA ASN A 115 2.52 -7.06 9.45
C ASN A 115 3.40 -7.72 8.37
N THR A 116 3.93 -8.91 8.67
CA THR A 116 4.75 -9.68 7.72
C THR A 116 3.97 -10.09 6.48
N ALA A 117 2.72 -10.54 6.65
CA ALA A 117 1.86 -10.91 5.53
C ALA A 117 1.52 -9.70 4.66
N LEU A 118 1.21 -8.55 5.27
CA LEU A 118 0.85 -7.33 4.55
C LEU A 118 2.05 -6.70 3.82
N LEU A 119 3.25 -6.82 4.37
CA LEU A 119 4.47 -6.39 3.70
C LEU A 119 4.73 -7.21 2.41
N LYS A 120 4.45 -8.52 2.45
CA LYS A 120 4.60 -9.42 1.28
C LYS A 120 3.50 -9.21 0.25
N GLU A 121 2.26 -9.06 0.72
CA GLU A 121 1.09 -8.84 -0.11
C GLU A 121 0.26 -7.72 0.51
N PRO A 122 0.31 -6.49 -0.04
CA PRO A 122 -0.31 -5.30 0.53
C PRO A 122 -1.83 -5.27 0.29
N ASN A 123 -2.51 -6.32 0.73
CA ASN A 123 -3.93 -6.53 0.62
C ASN A 123 -4.49 -7.01 1.96
N VAL A 124 -5.08 -6.06 2.70
CA VAL A 124 -5.66 -6.31 4.02
C VAL A 124 -6.86 -7.27 3.98
N ALA A 125 -7.58 -7.34 2.85
CA ALA A 125 -8.73 -8.23 2.70
C ALA A 125 -8.32 -9.71 2.63
N LYS A 126 -7.09 -10.01 2.17
CA LYS A 126 -6.54 -11.37 2.10
C LYS A 126 -5.99 -11.89 3.43
N LEU A 127 -5.86 -11.03 4.44
CA LEU A 127 -5.48 -11.47 5.77
C LEU A 127 -6.60 -12.33 6.37
N SER A 128 -6.19 -13.38 7.08
CA SER A 128 -7.10 -14.29 7.78
C SER A 128 -6.77 -14.37 9.27
N LEU A 129 -7.82 -14.49 10.08
CA LEU A 129 -7.70 -14.84 11.48
C LEU A 129 -7.49 -16.36 11.57
N LYS A 130 -6.25 -16.80 11.77
CA LYS A 130 -5.97 -18.22 12.06
C LYS A 130 -6.18 -18.53 13.54
N HIS A 131 -5.59 -17.72 14.39
CA HIS A 131 -5.69 -17.73 15.84
C HIS A 131 -5.68 -16.27 16.33
N GLY A 132 -6.03 -16.04 17.59
CA GLY A 132 -5.91 -14.73 18.22
C GLY A 132 -7.23 -13.98 18.43
N ASN A 133 -7.11 -12.75 18.94
CA ASN A 133 -8.25 -11.93 19.32
C ASN A 133 -8.97 -11.36 18.09
N LYS A 134 -10.25 -11.74 17.91
CA LYS A 134 -11.10 -11.27 16.80
C LYS A 134 -11.26 -9.74 16.77
N GLN A 135 -11.38 -9.08 17.91
CA GLN A 135 -11.51 -7.62 17.99
C GLN A 135 -10.20 -6.95 17.53
N CYS A 136 -9.05 -7.43 18.00
CA CYS A 136 -7.74 -6.96 17.55
C CYS A 136 -7.57 -7.12 16.03
N PHE A 137 -7.99 -8.27 15.48
CA PHE A 137 -7.92 -8.50 14.04
C PHE A 137 -8.79 -7.54 13.22
N GLN A 138 -10.03 -7.26 13.67
CA GLN A 138 -10.88 -6.29 12.98
C GLN A 138 -10.33 -4.87 13.09
N LEU A 139 -9.82 -4.48 14.26
CA LEU A 139 -9.16 -3.20 14.47
C LEU A 139 -7.96 -3.03 13.53
N TYR A 140 -7.10 -4.05 13.46
CA TYR A 140 -5.97 -4.12 12.53
C TYR A 140 -6.44 -3.92 11.08
N LYS A 141 -7.45 -4.68 10.63
CA LYS A 141 -7.95 -4.56 9.26
C LYS A 141 -8.50 -3.17 8.96
N ASN A 142 -9.23 -2.57 9.87
CA ASN A 142 -9.80 -1.24 9.68
C ASN A 142 -8.71 -0.18 9.54
N TYR A 143 -7.74 -0.17 10.47
CA TYR A 143 -6.71 0.86 10.50
C TYR A 143 -5.68 0.70 9.38
N MET A 144 -5.21 -0.53 9.16
CA MET A 144 -4.29 -0.81 8.06
C MET A 144 -4.98 -0.63 6.70
N GLY A 145 -6.27 -0.96 6.58
CA GLY A 145 -7.03 -0.69 5.37
C GLY A 145 -7.06 0.80 5.02
N ARG A 146 -7.24 1.66 6.04
CA ARG A 146 -7.19 3.11 5.87
C ARG A 146 -5.82 3.60 5.41
N LEU A 147 -4.74 3.10 6.00
CA LEU A 147 -3.37 3.46 5.61
C LEU A 147 -3.03 2.99 4.20
N ILE A 148 -3.42 1.76 3.83
CA ILE A 148 -3.20 1.21 2.49
C ILE A 148 -4.01 1.98 1.44
N HIS A 149 -5.27 2.32 1.74
CA HIS A 149 -6.07 3.18 0.87
C HIS A 149 -5.43 4.56 0.69
N ALA A 150 -4.99 5.17 1.79
CA ALA A 150 -4.29 6.46 1.73
C ALA A 150 -2.97 6.38 0.96
N ALA A 151 -2.26 5.26 1.04
CA ALA A 151 -1.07 5.02 0.25
C ALA A 151 -1.39 4.85 -1.25
N HIS A 152 -2.57 4.32 -1.60
CA HIS A 152 -3.00 4.26 -2.99
C HIS A 152 -3.33 5.65 -3.56
N THR A 153 -4.03 6.49 -2.79
CA THR A 153 -4.47 7.82 -3.25
C THR A 153 -3.39 8.89 -3.10
N GLY A 154 -2.57 8.81 -2.05
CA GLY A 154 -1.59 9.83 -1.65
C GLY A 154 -2.21 11.04 -0.95
N GLU A 155 -3.49 10.98 -0.57
CA GLU A 155 -4.24 12.17 -0.14
C GLU A 155 -4.15 12.48 1.36
N GLN A 156 -3.75 11.51 2.20
CA GLN A 156 -3.67 11.72 3.66
C GLN A 156 -2.59 10.88 4.34
N HIS A 157 -1.57 11.54 4.88
CA HIS A 157 -0.41 10.89 5.49
C HIS A 157 -0.52 10.66 7.00
N GLN A 158 -1.49 11.31 7.65
CA GLN A 158 -1.65 11.24 9.10
C GLN A 158 -3.13 11.13 9.47
N PHE A 159 -3.43 10.15 10.32
CA PHE A 159 -4.74 9.93 10.90
C PHE A 159 -4.64 10.02 12.42
N LYS A 160 -5.47 10.88 13.02
CA LYS A 160 -5.71 10.87 14.46
C LYS A 160 -7.09 10.29 14.70
N ILE A 161 -7.14 9.21 15.47
CA ILE A 161 -8.38 8.58 15.89
C ILE A 161 -8.66 9.06 17.31
N ASN A 162 -9.79 9.74 17.49
CA ASN A 162 -10.35 9.97 18.81
C ASN A 162 -11.14 8.72 19.20
N ASN A 163 -10.45 7.75 19.78
CA ASN A 163 -11.07 6.56 20.33
C ASN A 163 -11.67 6.90 21.70
N HIS A 164 -12.90 6.48 21.94
CA HIS A 164 -13.52 6.70 23.25
C HIS A 164 -12.67 6.04 24.33
N ALA A 165 -12.12 6.84 25.25
CA ALA A 165 -11.49 6.30 26.44
C ALA A 165 -12.51 5.41 27.16
N ASN A 166 -12.10 4.22 27.60
CA ASN A 166 -12.94 3.42 28.49
C ASN A 166 -13.07 4.21 29.80
N THR A 167 -14.11 5.05 29.93
CA THR A 167 -14.42 5.76 31.18
C THR A 167 -15.03 4.75 32.15
N ALA A 168 -14.23 3.78 32.59
CA ALA A 168 -14.51 3.05 33.80
C ALA A 168 -14.23 4.00 34.99
N GLY A 169 -15.23 4.78 35.40
CA GLY A 169 -15.17 5.55 36.65
C GLY A 169 -15.83 6.94 36.66
N SER A 170 -17.15 7.00 36.55
CA SER A 170 -18.04 8.01 37.16
C SER A 170 -19.44 7.40 37.06
N GLY A 171 -20.06 6.82 38.09
CA GLY A 171 -20.25 7.41 39.40
C GLY A 171 -21.51 8.27 39.39
N GLY A 172 -22.61 7.74 39.93
CA GLY A 172 -23.66 8.53 40.60
C GLY A 172 -24.79 9.13 39.76
N THR A 173 -26.00 8.58 39.99
CA THR A 173 -27.28 9.31 40.15
C THR A 173 -27.61 10.48 39.22
N SER A 174 -28.67 10.32 38.42
CA SER A 174 -29.92 11.10 38.54
C SER A 174 -31.06 10.36 37.85
#